data_AF-A9VGC0-F1
#
_entry.id   AF-A9VGC0-F1
#
_cell.length_a   1.000
_cell.length_b   1.000
_cell.length_c   1.000
_cell.angle_alpha   90.00
_cell.angle_beta   90.00
_cell.angle_gamma   90.00
#
_symmetry.space_group_name_H-M   'P 1'
#
loop_
_entity.id
_entity.type
_entity.pdbx_description
1 polymer ?
#
loop_
_entity_poly.entity_id
_entity_poly.type
_entity_poly.pdbx_seq_one_letter_code
_entity_poly.pdbx_strand_id
1 'polypeptide(L)'
;MFNFLKEYVVADRSVRSKQKPIFYPIYQDEIDEAESLLQMELPKELKCFYQEIGCGFLESDKRTFFNRFMDPISVADFRLRQDIYEYNPNLDLVI
;
A
#
# COMPACT_ATOMS: atom_id res chain seq x y z
N MET A 1 -3.39 -3.17 -16.66
CA MET A 1 -2.55 -4.37 -16.45
C MET A 1 -3.15 -5.35 -15.43
N PHE A 2 -4.00 -4.88 -14.51
CA PHE A 2 -4.45 -5.65 -13.35
C PHE A 2 -5.96 -5.94 -13.36
N ASN A 3 -6.55 -6.21 -14.52
CA ASN A 3 -8.01 -6.29 -14.67
C ASN A 3 -8.67 -7.33 -13.75
N PHE A 4 -7.98 -8.43 -13.43
CA PHE A 4 -8.46 -9.47 -12.52
C PHE A 4 -8.60 -8.99 -11.06
N LEU A 5 -8.00 -7.85 -10.69
CA LEU A 5 -8.13 -7.28 -9.35
C LEU A 5 -9.23 -6.22 -9.25
N LYS A 6 -9.75 -5.73 -10.38
CA LYS A 6 -10.71 -4.62 -10.41
C LYS A 6 -12.05 -4.95 -9.76
N GLU A 7 -12.47 -6.21 -9.78
CA GLU A 7 -13.67 -6.66 -9.05
C GLU A 7 -13.53 -6.49 -7.53
N TYR A 8 -12.30 -6.37 -7.03
CA TYR A 8 -12.02 -6.21 -5.61
C TYR A 8 -11.80 -4.75 -5.17
N VAL A 9 -11.88 -3.80 -6.09
CA VAL A 9 -11.70 -2.37 -5.81
C VAL A 9 -13.04 -1.78 -5.37
N VAL A 10 -13.06 -1.16 -4.19
CA VAL A 10 -14.26 -0.46 -3.70
C VAL A 10 -14.38 0.93 -4.31
N ALA A 11 -15.60 1.46 -4.34
CA ALA A 11 -15.89 2.76 -4.92
C ALA A 11 -15.14 3.90 -4.22
N ASP A 12 -15.00 3.84 -2.89
CA ASP A 12 -14.32 4.85 -2.09
C ASP A 12 -13.83 4.29 -0.75
N ARG A 13 -12.99 5.07 -0.05
CA ARG A 13 -12.33 4.68 1.21
C ARG A 13 -13.26 4.52 2.40
N SER A 14 -14.48 5.06 2.35
CA SER A 14 -15.48 4.91 3.41
C SER A 14 -16.18 3.56 3.38
N VAL A 15 -16.08 2.82 2.27
CA VAL A 15 -16.73 1.52 2.11
C VAL A 15 -16.22 0.54 3.16
N ARG A 16 -17.14 0.02 3.97
CA ARG A 16 -16.89 -1.07 4.90
C ARG A 16 -17.42 -2.36 4.30
N SER A 17 -16.52 -3.23 3.85
CA SER A 17 -16.87 -4.53 3.27
C SER A 17 -16.14 -5.66 4.01
N LYS A 18 -16.79 -6.84 4.05
CA LYS A 18 -16.19 -8.08 4.57
C LYS A 18 -15.45 -8.87 3.49
N GLN A 19 -15.48 -8.38 2.25
CA GLN A 19 -14.83 -9.00 1.12
C GLN A 19 -13.32 -9.11 1.35
N LYS A 20 -12.74 -10.21 0.90
CA LYS A 20 -11.31 -10.44 0.83
C LYS A 20 -11.04 -11.19 -0.47
N PRO A 21 -10.12 -10.71 -1.34
CA PRO A 21 -9.36 -9.46 -1.24
C PRO A 21 -10.23 -8.19 -1.29
N ILE A 22 -9.68 -7.08 -0.79
CA ILE A 22 -10.31 -5.75 -0.86
C ILE A 22 -9.25 -4.68 -1.08
N PHE A 23 -9.49 -3.80 -2.06
CA PHE A 23 -8.61 -2.68 -2.40
C PHE A 23 -9.37 -1.36 -2.37
N TYR A 24 -8.68 -0.33 -1.90
CA TYR A 24 -9.14 1.03 -1.77
C TYR A 24 -8.36 1.93 -2.75
N PRO A 25 -9.05 2.85 -3.45
CA PRO A 25 -8.39 3.73 -4.39
C PRO A 25 -7.34 4.61 -3.71
N ILE A 26 -6.24 4.85 -4.42
CA ILE A 26 -5.18 5.81 -4.07
C ILE A 26 -5.32 7.02 -4.97
N TYR A 27 -5.19 8.20 -4.39
CA TYR A 27 -5.20 9.45 -5.12
C TYR A 27 -3.77 9.87 -5.52
N GLN A 28 -3.65 10.66 -6.58
CA GLN A 28 -2.35 11.01 -7.15
C GLN A 28 -1.50 11.85 -6.18
N ASP A 29 -2.13 12.72 -5.39
CA ASP A 29 -1.47 13.54 -4.36
C ASP A 29 -0.76 12.70 -3.31
N GLU A 30 -1.28 11.53 -2.92
CA GLU A 30 -0.61 10.63 -1.99
C GLU A 30 0.64 9.97 -2.60
N ILE A 31 0.61 9.68 -3.90
CA ILE A 31 1.78 9.18 -4.63
C ILE A 31 2.84 10.27 -4.69
N ASP A 32 2.44 11.50 -5.03
CA ASP A 32 3.33 12.65 -5.14
C ASP A 32 3.94 13.01 -3.78
N GLU A 33 3.16 12.94 -2.69
CA GLU A 33 3.63 13.13 -1.33
C GLU A 33 4.67 12.08 -0.94
N ALA A 34 4.41 10.80 -1.21
CA ALA A 34 5.35 9.72 -0.93
C ALA A 34 6.66 9.88 -1.71
N GLU A 35 6.61 10.22 -3.01
CA GLU A 35 7.80 10.48 -3.83
C GLU A 35 8.59 11.69 -3.30
N SER A 36 7.90 12.74 -2.87
CA SER A 36 8.50 13.92 -2.23
C SER A 36 9.19 13.55 -0.91
N LEU A 37 8.55 12.77 -0.03
CA LEU A 37 9.15 12.31 1.23
C LEU A 37 10.40 11.45 0.99
N LEU A 38 10.33 10.55 0.00
CA LEU A 38 11.41 9.65 -0.35
C LEU A 38 12.54 10.32 -1.15
N GLN A 39 12.31 11.52 -1.68
CA GLN A 39 13.21 12.21 -2.61
C GLN A 39 13.58 11.34 -3.83
N MET A 40 12.64 10.53 -4.29
CA MET A 40 12.80 9.65 -5.45
C MET A 40 11.44 9.33 -6.08
N GLU A 41 11.47 8.98 -7.36
CA GLU A 41 10.27 8.44 -8.01
C GLU A 41 10.05 6.96 -7.63
N LEU A 42 8.79 6.60 -7.37
CA LEU A 42 8.37 5.23 -7.24
C LEU A 42 8.48 4.52 -8.59
N PRO A 43 8.81 3.21 -8.60
CA PRO A 43 8.84 2.42 -9.82
C PRO A 43 7.54 2.55 -10.62
N LYS A 44 7.66 2.65 -11.94
CA LYS A 44 6.51 2.86 -12.84
C LYS A 44 5.41 1.83 -12.63
N GLU A 45 5.77 0.56 -12.47
CA GLU A 45 4.83 -0.53 -12.25
C GLU A 45 4.06 -0.36 -10.95
N LEU A 46 4.71 0.15 -9.90
CA LEU A 46 4.08 0.43 -8.61
C LEU A 46 3.12 1.63 -8.72
N LYS A 47 3.52 2.71 -9.40
CA LYS A 47 2.63 3.84 -9.70
C LYS A 47 1.40 3.38 -10.48
N CYS A 48 1.58 2.57 -11.53
CA CYS A 48 0.46 2.02 -12.29
C CYS A 48 -0.46 1.14 -11.43
N PHE A 49 0.11 0.36 -10.50
CA PHE A 49 -0.70 -0.44 -9.57
C PHE A 49 -1.53 0.45 -8.64
N TYR A 50 -0.95 1.50 -8.06
CA TYR A 50 -1.69 2.43 -7.22
C TYR A 50 -2.82 3.14 -7.95
N GLN A 51 -2.57 3.56 -9.20
CA GLN A 51 -3.57 4.24 -10.02
C GLN A 51 -4.70 3.31 -10.51
N GLU A 52 -4.37 2.06 -10.88
CA GLU A 52 -5.37 1.12 -11.39
C GLU A 52 -6.15 0.38 -10.28
N ILE A 53 -5.49 0.08 -9.16
CA ILE A 53 -6.00 -0.84 -8.12
C ILE A 53 -5.99 -0.19 -6.73
N GLY A 54 -4.90 0.47 -6.36
CA GLY A 54 -4.75 1.14 -5.07
C GLY A 54 -4.06 0.29 -4.00
N CYS A 55 -4.50 0.39 -2.74
CA CYS A 55 -3.92 -0.30 -1.59
C CYS A 55 -4.96 -1.17 -0.87
N GLY A 56 -4.58 -2.14 -0.07
CA GLY A 56 -5.59 -2.96 0.60
C GLY A 56 -5.10 -4.28 1.16
N PHE A 57 -6.05 -5.16 1.43
CA PHE A 57 -5.80 -6.39 2.16
C PHE A 57 -6.13 -7.61 1.30
N LEU A 58 -5.25 -8.59 1.34
CA LEU A 58 -5.46 -9.89 0.73
C LEU A 58 -6.11 -10.86 1.73
N GLU A 59 -6.61 -11.96 1.20
CA GLU A 59 -7.01 -13.09 2.04
C GLU A 59 -5.81 -13.64 2.81
N SER A 60 -6.05 -14.03 4.07
CA SER A 60 -5.06 -14.62 4.97
C SER A 60 -5.72 -15.76 5.72
N ASP A 61 -5.01 -16.88 5.81
CA ASP A 61 -5.39 -18.07 6.57
C ASP A 61 -5.27 -17.86 8.09
N LYS A 62 -4.47 -16.87 8.52
CA LYS A 62 -4.20 -16.56 9.91
C LYS A 62 -5.09 -15.42 10.41
N ARG A 63 -5.77 -15.63 11.55
CA ARG A 63 -6.62 -14.62 12.18
C ARG A 63 -5.86 -13.37 12.66
N THR A 64 -4.57 -13.51 12.99
CA THR A 64 -3.75 -12.45 13.62
C THR A 64 -2.82 -11.74 12.63
N PHE A 65 -2.64 -12.28 11.43
CA PHE A 65 -1.74 -11.70 10.42
C PHE A 65 -2.55 -11.38 9.17
N PHE A 66 -2.29 -10.22 8.59
CA PHE A 66 -2.93 -9.79 7.36
C PHE A 66 -1.86 -9.47 6.33
N ASN A 67 -2.06 -9.98 5.12
CA ASN A 67 -1.25 -9.59 3.97
C ASN A 67 -1.83 -8.29 3.42
N ARG A 68 -1.02 -7.25 3.31
CA ARG A 68 -1.46 -5.92 2.89
C ARG A 68 -0.57 -5.40 1.77
N PHE A 69 -1.19 -4.84 0.74
CA PHE A 69 -0.57 -3.87 -0.16
C PHE A 69 -0.60 -2.50 0.51
N MET A 70 0.59 -2.01 0.90
CA MET A 70 0.74 -0.74 1.61
C MET A 70 0.39 0.44 0.71
N ASP A 71 -0.26 1.46 1.27
CA ASP A 71 -0.41 2.75 0.60
C ASP A 71 0.95 3.47 0.45
N PRO A 72 1.06 4.47 -0.42
CA PRO A 72 2.32 5.16 -0.69
C PRO A 72 2.99 5.75 0.57
N ILE A 73 2.21 6.33 1.49
CA ILE A 73 2.74 6.94 2.72
C ILE A 73 3.30 5.86 3.65
N SER A 74 2.56 4.77 3.87
CA SER A 74 3.09 3.62 4.63
C SER A 74 4.40 3.06 4.04
N VAL A 75 4.56 3.08 2.71
CA VAL A 75 5.82 2.68 2.07
C VAL A 75 6.94 3.68 2.38
N ALA A 76 6.63 4.98 2.35
CA ALA A 76 7.58 6.03 2.73
C ALA A 76 8.01 5.88 4.20
N ASP A 77 7.07 5.73 5.13
CA ASP A 77 7.35 5.54 6.56
C ASP A 77 8.21 4.30 6.80
N PHE A 78 7.88 3.19 6.12
CA PHE A 78 8.66 1.96 6.20
C PHE A 78 10.10 2.17 5.72
N ARG A 79 10.29 2.89 4.60
CA ARG A 79 11.61 3.09 4.00
C ARG A 79 12.47 4.09 4.79
N LEU A 80 11.83 5.13 5.33
CA LEU A 80 12.48 6.18 6.13
C LEU A 80 12.60 5.80 7.61
N ARG A 81 12.05 4.66 8.02
CA ARG A 81 11.99 4.18 9.42
C ARG A 81 11.29 5.17 10.34
N GLN A 82 10.12 5.63 9.94
CA GLN A 82 9.30 6.53 10.74
C GLN A 82 8.22 5.75 11.50
N ASP A 83 7.66 6.39 12.52
CA ASP A 83 6.57 5.88 13.35
C ASP A 83 6.82 4.46 13.89
N ILE A 84 5.95 3.51 13.55
CA ILE A 84 5.98 2.15 14.04
C ILE A 84 7.18 1.33 13.53
N TYR A 85 7.98 1.91 12.61
CA TYR A 85 9.14 1.26 11.99
C TYR A 85 10.48 1.72 12.55
N GLU A 86 10.51 2.79 13.35
CA GLU A 86 11.75 3.44 13.84
C GLU A 86 12.68 2.46 14.57
N TYR A 87 12.11 1.57 15.40
CA TYR A 87 12.85 0.66 16.27
C TYR A 87 12.74 -0.81 15.87
N ASN A 88 12.43 -1.11 14.60
CA ASN A 88 12.29 -2.49 14.16
C ASN A 88 13.66 -3.11 13.82
N PRO A 89 14.24 -3.99 14.68
CA PRO A 89 15.57 -4.54 14.46
C PRO A 89 15.65 -5.45 13.23
N ASN A 90 14.52 -5.94 12.74
CA ASN A 90 14.49 -6.77 11.53
C ASN A 90 14.71 -5.95 10.25
N LEU A 91 14.66 -4.62 10.32
CA LEU A 91 14.91 -3.73 9.19
C LEU A 91 16.38 -3.28 9.10
N ASP A 92 17.23 -3.66 10.07
CA ASP A 92 18.66 -3.33 10.14
C ASP A 92 19.55 -4.11 9.16
N LEU A 93 19.01 -5.11 8.49
CA LEU A 93 19.76 -6.00 7.59
C LEU A 93 19.69 -5.62 6.10
N VAL A 94 19.02 -4.52 5.73
CA VAL A 94 18.74 -4.16 4.31
C VAL A 94 19.35 -2.80 3.91
N ILE A 95 20.56 -2.51 4.40
CA ILE A 95 21.34 -1.33 4.00
C ILE A 95 22.55 -1.79 3.18
#